data_AF-A0A2N5G7H9-F1
#
_entry.id   AF-A0A2N5G7H9-F1
#
_cell.length_a   1.000
_cell.length_b   1.000
_cell.length_c   1.000
_cell.angle_alpha   90.00
_cell.angle_beta   90.00
_cell.angle_gamma   90.00
#
_symmetry.space_group_name_H-M   'P 1'
#
loop_
_entity.id
_entity.type
_entity.pdbx_description
1 polymer ?
#
loop_
_entity_poly.entity_id
_entity_poly.type
_entity_poly.pdbx_seq_one_letter_code
_entity_poly.pdbx_strand_id
1 'polypeptide(L)'
;MIKIFVYGTLRKHEDNHIYIEGSKCIAEQGWVYGELYDTGLGYPAVKPSLESKTYGEIFEITAEQLKEVDQLEGFVEGAKDNLYERVIQTVHTDKGTVDAYIYISERMDMLGEPILDGDWKLYRFLQEQPETFFYFAYGSCMDTERFQKAGVGHLFTKVKGSGILDGYSMKYLFARPDGGRADIIEDGGVTEGIVYDVPFEAADYLFRREGFRGGWYRPAFVDIKVGEKLLTNVLTFHVYNKKEELAPPVHYAVEILRGSKGRLSTEYYQKLESELYRLGLLKTI
;
A
#
# COMPACT_ATOMS: atom_id res chain seq x y z
N MET A 1 24.97 8.63 0.47
CA MET A 1 23.67 7.92 0.55
C MET A 1 23.07 7.89 -0.82
N ILE A 2 22.55 6.74 -1.23
CA ILE A 2 22.06 6.46 -2.58
C ILE A 2 20.59 6.05 -2.46
N LYS A 3 19.72 6.53 -3.36
CA LYS A 3 18.31 6.16 -3.36
C LYS A 3 18.07 5.02 -4.34
N ILE A 4 17.37 3.99 -3.89
CA ILE A 4 16.97 2.84 -4.69
C ILE A 4 15.45 2.67 -4.60
N PHE A 5 14.80 2.42 -5.73
CA PHE A 5 13.42 1.97 -5.82
C PHE A 5 13.38 0.46 -6.01
N VAL A 6 12.70 -0.22 -5.10
CA VAL A 6 12.57 -1.68 -5.08
C VAL A 6 11.12 -2.08 -5.26
N TYR A 7 10.85 -2.99 -6.20
CA TYR A 7 9.49 -3.39 -6.60
C TYR A 7 9.21 -4.89 -6.44
N GLY A 8 10.25 -5.69 -6.19
CA GLY A 8 10.19 -7.15 -6.11
C GLY A 8 10.72 -7.67 -4.79
N THR A 9 11.61 -8.66 -4.86
CA THR A 9 12.12 -9.42 -3.71
C THR A 9 12.95 -8.62 -2.71
N LEU A 10 13.34 -7.38 -3.06
CA LEU A 10 14.02 -6.44 -2.16
C LEU A 10 13.06 -5.60 -1.29
N ARG A 11 11.74 -5.62 -1.55
CA ARG A 11 10.75 -4.89 -0.73
C ARG A 11 10.73 -5.41 0.71
N LYS A 12 10.23 -4.62 1.67
CA LYS A 12 10.13 -5.05 3.08
C LYS A 12 9.48 -6.42 3.18
N HIS A 13 10.01 -7.29 4.02
CA HIS A 13 9.48 -8.63 4.30
C HIS A 13 9.47 -9.60 3.10
N GLU A 14 10.13 -9.25 1.98
CA GLU A 14 10.40 -10.18 0.88
C GLU A 14 11.77 -10.86 1.05
N ASP A 15 11.99 -11.94 0.31
CA ASP A 15 13.11 -12.87 0.52
C ASP A 15 14.51 -12.22 0.49
N ASN A 16 14.70 -11.19 -0.33
CA ASN A 16 16.00 -10.50 -0.49
C ASN A 16 16.08 -9.18 0.28
N HIS A 17 15.10 -8.83 1.12
CA HIS A 17 15.15 -7.56 1.87
C HIS A 17 16.41 -7.41 2.75
N ILE A 18 17.00 -8.54 3.16
CA ILE A 18 18.22 -8.58 3.99
C ILE A 18 19.39 -7.78 3.40
N TYR A 19 19.50 -7.66 2.07
CA TYR A 19 20.56 -6.89 1.40
C TYR A 19 20.47 -5.37 1.62
N ILE A 20 19.28 -4.87 1.99
CA ILE A 20 19.04 -3.47 2.31
C ILE A 20 18.43 -3.29 3.71
N GLU A 21 18.55 -4.30 4.56
CA GLU A 21 18.03 -4.25 5.92
C GLU A 21 18.77 -3.16 6.72
N GLY A 22 18.04 -2.47 7.59
CA GLY A 22 18.55 -1.32 8.36
C GLY A 22 18.69 -0.03 7.56
N SER A 23 18.46 -0.05 6.24
CA SER A 23 18.39 1.15 5.41
C SER A 23 17.15 1.98 5.74
N LYS A 24 17.28 3.30 5.56
CA LYS A 24 16.17 4.23 5.84
C LYS A 24 15.14 4.15 4.71
N CYS A 25 13.92 3.78 5.05
CA CYS A 25 12.77 3.87 4.14
C CYS A 25 12.40 5.36 3.93
N ILE A 26 12.34 5.78 2.68
CA ILE A 26 12.00 7.16 2.26
C ILE A 26 10.53 7.28 1.89
N ALA A 27 10.02 6.27 1.18
CA ALA A 27 8.61 6.13 0.83
C ALA A 27 8.26 4.65 0.78
N GLU A 28 7.21 4.27 1.49
CA GLU A 28 6.62 2.93 1.40
C GLU A 28 5.67 2.81 0.21
N GLN A 29 5.11 3.94 -0.24
CA GLN A 29 4.20 4.00 -1.39
C GLN A 29 4.83 4.81 -2.52
N GLY A 30 5.51 4.10 -3.42
CA GLY A 30 6.08 4.65 -4.65
C GLY A 30 5.60 3.91 -5.90
N TRP A 31 5.69 4.57 -7.05
CA TRP A 31 5.51 3.91 -8.34
C TRP A 31 6.34 4.56 -9.45
N VAL A 32 6.67 3.75 -10.46
CA VAL A 32 7.32 4.17 -11.72
C VAL A 32 6.49 3.73 -12.92
N TYR A 33 6.75 4.33 -14.08
CA TYR A 33 6.19 3.87 -15.35
C TYR A 33 6.94 2.62 -15.83
N GLY A 34 6.23 1.50 -15.90
CA GLY A 34 6.82 0.20 -16.20
C GLY A 34 5.79 -0.93 -16.17
N GLU A 35 6.06 -1.96 -16.95
CA GLU A 35 5.34 -3.24 -16.92
C GLU A 35 6.09 -4.20 -16.02
N LEU A 36 5.38 -4.79 -15.07
CA LEU A 36 5.92 -5.80 -14.15
C LEU A 36 5.63 -7.19 -14.69
N TYR A 37 6.63 -8.08 -14.64
CA TYR A 37 6.51 -9.48 -15.06
C TYR A 37 6.97 -10.41 -13.95
N ASP A 38 6.29 -11.54 -13.80
CA ASP A 38 6.83 -12.71 -13.11
C ASP A 38 7.77 -13.45 -14.06
N THR A 39 9.03 -13.62 -13.66
CA THR A 39 10.03 -14.35 -14.44
C THR A 39 9.79 -15.87 -14.42
N GLY A 40 8.98 -16.37 -13.48
CA GLY A 40 8.85 -17.79 -13.18
C GLY A 40 10.02 -18.37 -12.38
N LEU A 41 11.00 -17.53 -12.00
CA LEU A 41 12.20 -17.91 -11.23
C LEU A 41 12.13 -17.48 -9.75
N GLY A 42 10.96 -17.00 -9.31
CA GLY A 42 10.72 -16.55 -7.92
C GLY A 42 11.01 -15.08 -7.67
N TYR A 43 11.31 -14.30 -8.70
CA TYR A 43 11.54 -12.85 -8.62
C TYR A 43 10.97 -12.13 -9.85
N PRO A 44 10.54 -10.87 -9.74
CA PRO A 44 9.95 -10.16 -10.87
C PRO A 44 10.98 -9.37 -11.69
N ALA A 45 10.59 -8.96 -12.90
CA ALA A 45 11.33 -8.01 -13.71
C ALA A 45 10.44 -6.84 -14.15
N VAL A 46 11.00 -5.63 -14.18
CA VAL A 46 10.35 -4.46 -14.76
C VAL A 46 10.92 -4.16 -16.14
N LYS A 47 10.03 -4.02 -17.11
CA LYS A 47 10.32 -3.45 -18.42
C LYS A 47 9.79 -2.01 -18.48
N PRO A 48 10.58 -1.01 -18.90
CA PRO A 48 10.10 0.36 -19.07
C PRO A 48 8.90 0.44 -20.02
N SER A 49 7.86 1.16 -19.61
CA SER A 49 6.62 1.36 -20.38
C SER A 49 5.92 2.62 -19.88
N LEU A 50 5.30 3.39 -20.78
CA LEU A 50 4.57 4.63 -20.40
C LEU A 50 3.10 4.38 -20.05
N GLU A 51 2.59 3.17 -20.26
CA GLU A 51 1.16 2.85 -20.14
C GLU A 51 0.82 2.17 -18.81
N SER A 52 1.79 1.51 -18.19
CA SER A 52 1.61 0.75 -16.96
C SER A 52 2.44 1.34 -15.81
N LYS A 53 2.03 1.00 -14.58
CA LYS A 53 2.72 1.41 -13.37
C LYS A 53 3.22 0.20 -12.62
N THR A 54 4.44 0.28 -12.11
CA THR A 54 4.97 -0.67 -11.13
C THR A 54 5.05 -0.01 -9.77
N TYR A 55 4.49 -0.66 -8.75
CA TYR A 55 4.47 -0.21 -7.37
C TYR A 55 5.64 -0.79 -6.57
N GLY A 56 6.16 0.01 -5.65
CA GLY A 56 7.32 -0.36 -4.85
C GLY A 56 7.63 0.65 -3.76
N GLU A 57 8.84 0.53 -3.22
CA GLU A 57 9.31 1.26 -2.04
C GLU A 57 10.63 1.96 -2.37
N ILE A 58 10.94 3.06 -1.70
CA ILE A 58 12.21 3.81 -1.87
C ILE A 58 13.03 3.70 -0.59
N PHE A 59 14.30 3.33 -0.72
CA PHE A 59 15.26 3.28 0.39
C PHE A 59 16.49 4.14 0.15
N GLU A 60 17.05 4.69 1.22
CA GLU A 60 18.39 5.27 1.26
C GLU A 60 19.41 4.22 1.71
N ILE A 61 20.25 3.75 0.78
CA ILE A 61 21.26 2.71 0.98
C ILE A 61 22.68 3.27 0.91
N THR A 62 23.64 2.51 1.45
CA THR A 62 25.08 2.83 1.33
C THR A 62 25.66 2.36 -0.01
N ALA A 63 26.90 2.75 -0.31
CA ALA A 63 27.59 2.28 -1.51
C ALA A 63 27.97 0.80 -1.40
N GLU A 64 28.15 0.30 -0.18
CA GLU A 64 28.43 -1.10 0.13
C GLU A 64 27.19 -1.96 -0.16
N GLN A 65 26.03 -1.56 0.39
CA GLN A 65 24.75 -2.23 0.11
C GLN A 65 24.44 -2.22 -1.40
N LEU A 66 24.69 -1.10 -2.08
CA LEU A 66 24.47 -1.02 -3.52
C LEU A 66 25.32 -2.06 -4.29
N LYS A 67 26.57 -2.29 -3.89
CA LYS A 67 27.42 -3.33 -4.52
C LYS A 67 26.90 -4.74 -4.26
N GLU A 68 26.33 -5.00 -3.10
CA GLU A 68 25.72 -6.30 -2.79
C GLU A 68 24.45 -6.51 -3.63
N VAL A 69 23.63 -5.46 -3.79
CA VAL A 69 22.47 -5.50 -4.69
C VAL A 69 22.90 -5.63 -6.15
N ASP A 70 23.97 -4.96 -6.61
CA ASP A 70 24.51 -5.14 -7.97
C ASP A 70 24.87 -6.62 -8.23
N GLN A 71 25.48 -7.30 -7.27
CA GLN A 71 25.82 -8.71 -7.37
C GLN A 71 24.57 -9.60 -7.41
N LEU A 72 23.59 -9.33 -6.55
CA LEU A 72 22.31 -10.03 -6.51
C LEU A 72 21.57 -9.93 -7.85
N GLU A 73 21.49 -8.72 -8.40
CA GLU A 73 20.75 -8.40 -9.62
C GLU A 73 21.56 -8.72 -10.89
N GLY A 74 22.72 -9.36 -10.76
CA GLY A 74 23.56 -9.75 -11.89
C GLY A 74 24.00 -8.57 -12.75
N PHE A 75 24.28 -7.42 -12.12
CA PHE A 75 24.69 -6.19 -12.78
C PHE A 75 26.20 -5.92 -12.59
N VAL A 76 26.88 -5.64 -13.69
CA VAL A 76 28.25 -5.11 -13.73
C VAL A 76 28.31 -3.91 -14.67
N GLU A 77 28.82 -2.79 -14.17
CA GLU A 77 28.92 -1.55 -14.94
C GLU A 77 29.74 -1.75 -16.23
N GLY A 78 29.13 -1.40 -17.38
CA GLY A 78 29.75 -1.52 -18.70
C GLY A 78 29.76 -2.95 -19.29
N ALA A 79 29.26 -3.95 -18.57
CA ALA A 79 29.02 -5.27 -19.16
C ALA A 79 27.86 -5.21 -20.17
N LYS A 80 27.87 -6.12 -21.14
CA LYS A 80 26.87 -6.18 -22.22
C LYS A 80 25.76 -7.21 -21.99
N ASP A 81 25.92 -8.07 -20.99
CA ASP A 81 25.06 -9.23 -20.74
C ASP A 81 24.70 -9.27 -19.24
N ASN A 82 24.22 -8.16 -18.72
CA ASN A 82 23.66 -8.12 -17.36
C ASN A 82 22.30 -8.81 -17.34
N LEU A 83 21.93 -9.34 -16.17
CA LEU A 83 20.58 -9.86 -15.94
C LEU A 83 19.57 -8.70 -15.85
N TYR A 84 19.94 -7.67 -15.08
CA TYR A 84 19.25 -6.40 -14.98
C TYR A 84 20.20 -5.25 -15.29
N GLU A 85 19.66 -4.18 -15.88
CA GLU A 85 20.34 -2.90 -16.03
C GLU A 85 19.94 -1.95 -14.89
N ARG A 86 20.92 -1.35 -14.24
CA ARG A 86 20.68 -0.33 -13.20
C ARG A 86 20.59 1.05 -13.84
N VAL A 87 19.40 1.63 -13.82
CA VAL A 87 19.12 2.96 -14.39
C VAL A 87 18.55 3.89 -13.33
N ILE A 88 18.55 5.19 -13.59
CA ILE A 88 17.84 6.17 -12.75
C ILE A 88 16.46 6.39 -13.35
N GLN A 89 15.41 6.31 -12.53
CA GLN A 89 14.05 6.69 -12.91
C GLN A 89 13.45 7.65 -11.89
N THR A 90 12.52 8.48 -12.37
CA THR A 90 11.68 9.32 -11.52
C THR A 90 10.57 8.48 -10.90
N VAL A 91 10.63 8.32 -9.58
CA VAL A 91 9.61 7.63 -8.78
C VAL A 91 8.59 8.64 -8.29
N HIS A 92 7.32 8.32 -8.41
CA HIS A 92 6.22 9.14 -7.91
C HIS A 92 5.76 8.63 -6.53
N THR A 93 5.65 9.54 -5.57
CA THR A 93 5.21 9.27 -4.19
C THR A 93 4.13 10.26 -3.77
N ASP A 94 3.52 10.04 -2.61
CA ASP A 94 2.57 10.97 -2.01
C ASP A 94 3.19 12.33 -1.65
N LYS A 95 4.52 12.38 -1.47
CA LYS A 95 5.28 13.61 -1.15
C LYS A 95 5.88 14.29 -2.37
N GLY A 96 5.56 13.81 -3.58
CA GLY A 96 6.11 14.29 -4.84
C GLY A 96 7.05 13.27 -5.50
N THR A 97 7.92 13.75 -6.39
CA THR A 97 8.80 12.89 -7.19
C THR A 97 10.21 12.78 -6.60
N VAL A 98 10.82 11.62 -6.75
CA VAL A 98 12.19 11.32 -6.29
C VAL A 98 12.90 10.53 -7.38
N ASP A 99 14.08 10.99 -7.82
CA ASP A 99 14.93 10.17 -8.69
C ASP A 99 15.67 9.12 -7.85
N ALA A 100 15.60 7.87 -8.29
CA ALA A 100 16.21 6.73 -7.63
C ALA A 100 16.74 5.71 -8.64
N TYR A 101 17.74 4.93 -8.24
CA TYR A 101 18.15 3.76 -9.00
C TYR A 101 17.06 2.70 -8.99
N ILE A 102 16.90 2.01 -10.12
CA ILE A 102 16.02 0.86 -10.30
C ILE A 102 16.75 -0.14 -11.20
N TYR A 103 16.55 -1.42 -10.93
CA TYR A 103 17.00 -2.51 -11.80
C TYR A 103 15.87 -2.87 -12.77
N ILE A 104 16.14 -2.84 -14.08
CA ILE A 104 15.15 -3.17 -15.12
C ILE A 104 15.69 -4.28 -16.01
N SER A 105 14.82 -5.03 -16.69
CA SER A 105 15.25 -6.01 -17.68
C SER A 105 14.35 -5.97 -18.90
N GLU A 106 14.96 -5.91 -20.07
CA GLU A 106 14.28 -6.05 -21.38
C GLU A 106 14.57 -7.41 -22.02
N ARG A 107 15.25 -8.31 -21.31
CA ARG A 107 15.58 -9.63 -21.83
C ARG A 107 14.32 -10.48 -21.96
N MET A 108 14.12 -11.11 -23.11
CA MET A 108 12.90 -11.89 -23.39
C MET A 108 12.72 -13.10 -22.45
N ASP A 109 13.80 -13.67 -21.91
CA ASP A 109 13.76 -14.77 -20.92
C ASP A 109 13.32 -14.32 -19.53
N MET A 110 13.28 -13.00 -19.27
CA MET A 110 12.85 -12.39 -18.01
C MET A 110 11.41 -11.87 -18.06
N LEU A 111 10.79 -11.84 -19.24
CA LEU A 111 9.44 -11.33 -19.46
C LEU A 111 8.43 -12.48 -19.56
N GLY A 112 8.24 -13.17 -18.44
CA GLY A 112 7.30 -14.29 -18.32
C GLY A 112 5.85 -13.84 -18.27
N GLU A 113 5.16 -14.07 -17.15
CA GLU A 113 3.74 -13.71 -17.00
C GLU A 113 3.60 -12.22 -16.63
N PRO A 114 2.82 -11.41 -17.37
CA PRO A 114 2.61 -10.01 -17.01
C PRO A 114 1.78 -9.89 -15.73
N ILE A 115 2.29 -9.12 -14.77
CA ILE A 115 1.60 -8.75 -13.53
C ILE A 115 0.84 -7.44 -13.77
N LEU A 116 -0.39 -7.56 -14.25
CA LEU A 116 -1.21 -6.43 -14.72
C LEU A 116 -1.49 -5.36 -13.65
N ASP A 117 -1.58 -5.78 -12.39
CA ASP A 117 -1.83 -4.87 -11.27
C ASP A 117 -0.56 -4.11 -10.83
N GLY A 118 0.62 -4.49 -11.37
CA GLY A 118 1.89 -3.78 -11.17
C GLY A 118 2.49 -3.90 -9.77
N ASP A 119 1.96 -4.77 -8.90
CA ASP A 119 2.41 -4.91 -7.51
C ASP A 119 2.76 -6.37 -7.22
N TRP A 120 4.05 -6.62 -6.98
CA TRP A 120 4.59 -7.95 -6.68
C TRP A 120 3.96 -8.58 -5.42
N LYS A 121 3.77 -7.80 -4.36
CA LYS A 121 3.18 -8.30 -3.11
C LYS A 121 1.73 -8.71 -3.30
N LEU A 122 0.97 -7.94 -4.08
CA LEU A 122 -0.40 -8.29 -4.41
C LEU A 122 -0.47 -9.56 -5.26
N TYR A 123 0.42 -9.67 -6.25
CA TYR A 123 0.52 -10.86 -7.08
C TYR A 123 0.80 -12.12 -6.24
N ARG A 124 1.80 -12.05 -5.36
CA ARG A 124 2.13 -13.13 -4.41
C ARG A 124 0.97 -13.48 -3.50
N PHE A 125 0.33 -12.47 -2.88
CA PHE A 125 -0.83 -12.67 -2.02
C PHE A 125 -1.97 -13.42 -2.72
N LEU A 126 -2.23 -13.13 -3.99
CA LEU A 126 -3.27 -13.78 -4.80
C LEU A 126 -2.90 -15.20 -5.24
N GLN A 127 -1.62 -15.48 -5.45
CA GLN A 127 -1.12 -16.81 -5.79
C GLN A 127 -1.08 -17.73 -4.56
N GLU A 128 -0.61 -17.20 -3.43
CA GLU A 128 -0.43 -17.98 -2.19
C GLU A 128 -1.75 -18.34 -1.51
N GLN A 129 -2.76 -17.48 -1.60
CA GLN A 129 -4.08 -17.66 -0.98
C GLN A 129 -3.98 -18.11 0.50
N PRO A 130 -3.35 -17.31 1.38
CA PRO A 130 -3.10 -17.70 2.76
C PRO A 130 -4.41 -17.98 3.50
N GLU A 131 -4.43 -18.96 4.42
CA GLU A 131 -5.64 -19.34 5.17
C GLU A 131 -6.36 -18.12 5.77
N THR A 132 -5.60 -17.24 6.42
CA THR A 132 -6.06 -15.92 6.86
C THR A 132 -5.04 -14.83 6.56
N PHE A 133 -5.49 -13.58 6.55
CA PHE A 133 -4.63 -12.40 6.43
C PHE A 133 -5.14 -11.27 7.32
N PHE A 134 -4.26 -10.31 7.61
CA PHE A 134 -4.63 -9.10 8.35
C PHE A 134 -5.14 -8.01 7.42
N TYR A 135 -6.27 -7.40 7.77
CA TYR A 135 -6.85 -6.26 7.06
C TYR A 135 -6.94 -5.04 7.98
N PHE A 136 -6.34 -3.93 7.56
CA PHE A 136 -6.41 -2.64 8.26
C PHE A 136 -7.47 -1.74 7.64
N ALA A 137 -8.52 -1.44 8.41
CA ALA A 137 -9.57 -0.50 8.03
C ALA A 137 -9.39 0.83 8.75
N TYR A 138 -9.21 1.92 8.00
CA TYR A 138 -9.06 3.29 8.52
C TYR A 138 -10.26 4.21 8.20
N GLY A 139 -11.23 3.71 7.41
CA GLY A 139 -12.40 4.46 6.94
C GLY A 139 -13.72 3.75 7.29
N SER A 140 -14.71 3.77 6.39
CA SER A 140 -16.03 3.15 6.64
C SER A 140 -16.00 1.66 6.96
N CYS A 141 -14.93 0.95 6.58
CA CYS A 141 -14.73 -0.46 6.92
C CYS A 141 -14.39 -0.70 8.40
N MET A 142 -14.18 0.36 9.19
CA MET A 142 -14.17 0.26 10.65
C MET A 142 -15.56 -0.12 11.17
N ASP A 143 -16.63 0.27 10.46
CA ASP A 143 -17.99 -0.08 10.81
C ASP A 143 -18.45 -1.41 10.18
N THR A 144 -19.31 -2.14 10.88
CA THR A 144 -19.75 -3.48 10.48
C THR A 144 -21.11 -3.53 9.78
N GLU A 145 -21.88 -2.44 9.73
CA GLU A 145 -23.25 -2.44 9.18
C GLU A 145 -23.26 -2.87 7.70
N ARG A 146 -22.30 -2.37 6.92
CA ARG A 146 -22.17 -2.73 5.50
C ARG A 146 -21.66 -4.15 5.29
N PHE A 147 -20.85 -4.69 6.20
CA PHE A 147 -20.47 -6.11 6.14
C PHE A 147 -21.71 -6.99 6.40
N GLN A 148 -22.52 -6.65 7.39
CA GLN A 148 -23.76 -7.37 7.71
C GLN A 148 -24.77 -7.31 6.57
N LYS A 149 -25.04 -6.12 6.02
CA LYS A 149 -25.95 -5.93 4.87
C LYS A 149 -25.52 -6.71 3.64
N ALA A 150 -24.22 -6.88 3.43
CA ALA A 150 -23.68 -7.66 2.32
C ALA A 150 -23.59 -9.17 2.61
N GLY A 151 -24.05 -9.64 3.78
CA GLY A 151 -24.00 -11.05 4.17
C GLY A 151 -22.62 -11.57 4.57
N VAL A 152 -21.59 -10.71 4.59
CA VAL A 152 -20.19 -11.08 4.87
C VAL A 152 -19.75 -10.72 6.30
N GLY A 153 -20.66 -10.26 7.15
CA GLY A 153 -20.34 -9.85 8.53
C GLY A 153 -19.62 -10.92 9.36
N HIS A 154 -19.89 -12.20 9.08
CA HIS A 154 -19.25 -13.33 9.74
C HIS A 154 -17.74 -13.41 9.49
N LEU A 155 -17.25 -12.91 8.35
CA LEU A 155 -15.82 -12.89 8.00
C LEU A 155 -15.02 -11.85 8.81
N PHE A 156 -15.68 -10.82 9.33
CA PHE A 156 -15.05 -9.67 10.01
C PHE A 156 -15.25 -9.70 11.54
N THR A 157 -15.44 -10.89 12.12
CA THR A 157 -15.70 -11.05 13.56
C THR A 157 -14.43 -11.09 14.41
N LYS A 158 -13.31 -11.54 13.85
CA LYS A 158 -12.02 -11.66 14.56
C LYS A 158 -11.24 -10.34 14.50
N VAL A 159 -11.57 -9.43 15.41
CA VAL A 159 -10.89 -8.13 15.55
C VAL A 159 -9.62 -8.29 16.40
N LYS A 160 -8.48 -7.83 15.89
CA LYS A 160 -7.18 -7.86 16.60
C LYS A 160 -6.99 -6.65 17.52
N GLY A 161 -7.64 -5.53 17.22
CA GLY A 161 -7.67 -4.33 18.07
C GLY A 161 -7.59 -3.04 17.27
N SER A 162 -7.34 -1.92 17.97
CA SER A 162 -6.90 -0.67 17.35
C SER A 162 -5.46 -0.83 16.86
N GLY A 163 -5.26 -0.58 15.57
CA GLY A 163 -3.96 -0.56 14.93
C GLY A 163 -3.50 0.87 14.68
N ILE A 164 -2.20 1.10 14.85
CA ILE A 164 -1.53 2.37 14.58
C ILE A 164 -0.68 2.19 13.32
N LEU A 165 -0.94 3.02 12.33
CA LEU A 165 -0.15 3.20 11.11
C LEU A 165 0.66 4.50 11.24
N ASP A 166 1.94 4.36 11.55
CA ASP A 166 2.89 5.47 11.65
C ASP A 166 3.34 5.93 10.24
N GLY A 167 3.51 7.24 10.05
CA GLY A 167 3.92 7.83 8.79
C GLY A 167 2.78 8.23 7.84
N TYR A 168 1.52 7.96 8.21
CA TYR A 168 0.36 8.22 7.36
C TYR A 168 -0.73 9.02 8.07
N SER A 169 -1.41 9.89 7.32
CA SER A 169 -2.65 10.55 7.76
C SER A 169 -3.85 10.04 6.97
N MET A 170 -4.99 9.85 7.63
CA MET A 170 -6.27 9.63 6.95
C MET A 170 -6.82 10.98 6.47
N LYS A 171 -7.21 11.06 5.19
CA LYS A 171 -7.82 12.25 4.56
C LYS A 171 -8.90 11.84 3.57
N TYR A 172 -9.74 12.77 3.14
CA TYR A 172 -10.82 12.50 2.18
C TYR A 172 -10.41 12.80 0.73
N LEU A 173 -9.50 11.98 0.17
CA LEU A 173 -8.81 12.25 -1.10
C LEU A 173 -9.42 11.57 -2.33
N PHE A 174 -10.52 10.82 -2.17
CA PHE A 174 -11.25 10.25 -3.31
C PHE A 174 -12.60 10.91 -3.51
N ALA A 175 -12.78 11.60 -4.63
CA ALA A 175 -14.00 12.36 -4.92
C ALA A 175 -15.09 11.47 -5.56
N ARG A 176 -16.30 11.55 -5.02
CA ARG A 176 -17.54 11.02 -5.59
C ARG A 176 -18.54 12.16 -5.81
N PRO A 177 -19.61 11.96 -6.61
CA PRO A 177 -20.61 13.01 -6.83
C PRO A 177 -21.24 13.57 -5.53
N ASP A 178 -21.25 12.79 -4.45
CA ASP A 178 -21.83 13.15 -3.15
C ASP A 178 -20.80 13.59 -2.09
N GLY A 179 -19.51 13.62 -2.40
CA GLY A 179 -18.46 14.07 -1.48
C GLY A 179 -17.21 13.19 -1.49
N GLY A 180 -16.28 13.49 -0.59
CA GLY A 180 -15.02 12.75 -0.44
C GLY A 180 -15.21 11.36 0.16
N ARG A 181 -14.20 10.50 -0.02
CA ARG A 181 -14.03 9.20 0.65
C ARG A 181 -12.62 9.11 1.21
N ALA A 182 -12.52 8.36 2.31
CA ALA A 182 -11.30 8.24 3.09
C ALA A 182 -10.18 7.58 2.26
N ASP A 183 -8.97 8.02 2.51
CA ASP A 183 -7.72 7.50 1.97
C ASP A 183 -6.63 7.68 3.04
N ILE A 184 -5.55 6.92 2.95
CA ILE A 184 -4.33 7.16 3.72
C ILE A 184 -3.31 7.84 2.81
N ILE A 185 -2.65 8.88 3.31
CA ILE A 185 -1.56 9.57 2.61
C ILE A 185 -0.28 9.45 3.42
N GLU A 186 0.80 9.04 2.77
CA GLU A 186 2.12 8.94 3.40
C GLU A 186 2.72 10.34 3.57
N ASP A 187 2.38 11.02 4.67
CA ASP A 187 2.78 12.42 4.93
C ASP A 187 3.54 12.63 6.26
N GLY A 188 3.90 11.53 6.93
CA GLY A 188 4.58 11.55 8.23
C GLY A 188 3.65 11.65 9.43
N GLY A 189 2.33 11.65 9.21
CA GLY A 189 1.34 11.65 10.28
C GLY A 189 1.19 10.31 10.99
N VAL A 190 0.08 10.17 11.73
CA VAL A 190 -0.34 8.92 12.37
C VAL A 190 -1.81 8.69 12.10
N THR A 191 -2.15 7.44 11.75
CA THR A 191 -3.51 6.98 11.49
C THR A 191 -3.84 5.79 12.37
N GLU A 192 -4.96 5.86 13.10
CA GLU A 192 -5.52 4.70 13.77
C GLU A 192 -6.64 4.08 12.92
N GLY A 193 -6.81 2.77 13.09
CA GLY A 193 -7.85 2.01 12.41
C GLY A 193 -8.09 0.67 13.10
N ILE A 194 -9.00 -0.11 12.56
CA ILE A 194 -9.31 -1.45 13.07
C ILE A 194 -8.54 -2.49 12.27
N VAL A 195 -7.83 -3.37 12.98
CA VAL A 195 -7.21 -4.56 12.38
C VAL A 195 -8.12 -5.75 12.53
N TYR A 196 -8.48 -6.37 11.41
CA TYR A 196 -9.20 -7.63 11.33
C TYR A 196 -8.25 -8.76 10.92
N ASP A 197 -8.53 -9.98 11.36
CA ASP A 197 -7.88 -11.22 10.94
C ASP A 197 -8.95 -12.04 10.22
N VAL A 198 -8.89 -12.07 8.89
CA VAL A 198 -10.00 -12.51 8.02
C VAL A 198 -9.53 -13.66 7.12
N PRO A 199 -10.43 -14.60 6.76
CA PRO A 199 -10.08 -15.66 5.80
C PRO A 199 -9.85 -15.08 4.40
N PHE A 200 -9.08 -15.79 3.55
CA PHE A 200 -8.77 -15.33 2.19
C PHE A 200 -10.01 -14.93 1.36
N GLU A 201 -11.12 -15.64 1.53
CA GLU A 201 -12.38 -15.35 0.82
C GLU A 201 -12.91 -13.93 1.04
N ALA A 202 -12.51 -13.26 2.14
CA ALA A 202 -12.86 -11.87 2.38
C ALA A 202 -12.20 -10.90 1.37
N ALA A 203 -11.10 -11.28 0.73
CA ALA A 203 -10.36 -10.45 -0.22
C ALA A 203 -11.23 -10.07 -1.43
N ASP A 204 -11.99 -11.01 -2.00
CA ASP A 204 -12.89 -10.76 -3.13
C ASP A 204 -13.97 -9.72 -2.78
N TYR A 205 -14.56 -9.81 -1.59
CA TYR A 205 -15.48 -8.80 -1.11
C TYR A 205 -14.82 -7.43 -0.95
N LEU A 206 -13.64 -7.37 -0.33
CA LEU A 206 -12.91 -6.11 -0.13
C LEU A 206 -12.54 -5.46 -1.48
N PHE A 207 -12.03 -6.24 -2.45
CA PHE A 207 -11.63 -5.73 -3.76
C PHE A 207 -12.81 -5.14 -4.54
N ARG A 208 -13.99 -5.79 -4.46
CA ARG A 208 -15.22 -5.23 -5.03
C ARG A 208 -15.67 -3.96 -4.31
N ARG A 209 -15.66 -3.98 -2.97
CA ARG A 209 -16.12 -2.85 -2.14
C ARG A 209 -15.28 -1.59 -2.38
N GLU A 210 -13.97 -1.77 -2.50
CA GLU A 210 -12.99 -0.69 -2.70
C GLU A 210 -12.84 -0.32 -4.18
N GLY A 211 -13.62 -0.94 -5.08
CA GLY A 211 -13.61 -0.63 -6.50
C GLY A 211 -12.25 -0.84 -7.14
N PHE A 212 -11.51 -1.87 -6.71
CA PHE A 212 -10.15 -2.15 -7.18
C PHE A 212 -10.10 -2.31 -8.70
N ARG A 213 -10.95 -3.21 -9.24
CA ARG A 213 -11.09 -3.38 -10.70
C ARG A 213 -11.70 -2.17 -11.42
N GLY A 214 -12.26 -1.21 -10.68
CA GLY A 214 -12.76 0.06 -11.18
C GLY A 214 -11.74 1.20 -11.10
N GLY A 215 -10.52 0.95 -10.65
CA GLY A 215 -9.44 1.95 -10.56
C GLY A 215 -9.66 2.99 -9.45
N TRP A 216 -10.42 2.68 -8.41
CA TRP A 216 -10.67 3.63 -7.31
C TRP A 216 -9.55 3.55 -6.26
N TYR A 217 -9.37 2.36 -5.69
CA TYR A 217 -8.32 2.06 -4.73
C TYR A 217 -7.48 0.88 -5.21
N ARG A 218 -6.18 0.90 -4.90
CA ARG A 218 -5.31 -0.27 -5.01
C ARG A 218 -5.15 -0.95 -3.65
N PRO A 219 -5.04 -2.28 -3.62
CA PRO A 219 -4.41 -2.98 -2.50
C PRO A 219 -3.03 -2.39 -2.20
N ALA A 220 -2.70 -2.26 -0.92
CA ALA A 220 -1.38 -1.91 -0.45
C ALA A 220 -1.08 -2.72 0.81
N PHE A 221 0.21 -2.87 1.11
CA PHE A 221 0.68 -3.62 2.27
C PHE A 221 1.48 -2.70 3.17
N VAL A 222 1.12 -2.66 4.45
CA VAL A 222 1.71 -1.78 5.46
C VAL A 222 1.98 -2.54 6.74
N ASP A 223 2.88 -2.02 7.56
CA ASP A 223 3.11 -2.56 8.91
C ASP A 223 2.24 -1.80 9.91
N ILE A 224 1.54 -2.52 10.78
CA ILE A 224 0.59 -1.95 11.73
C ILE A 224 0.96 -2.37 13.15
N LYS A 225 1.07 -1.40 14.05
CA LYS A 225 1.27 -1.66 15.47
C LYS A 225 -0.06 -1.89 16.18
N VAL A 226 -0.22 -3.04 16.83
CA VAL A 226 -1.38 -3.38 17.66
C VAL A 226 -0.90 -3.67 19.08
N GLY A 227 -1.09 -2.70 19.98
CA GLY A 227 -0.46 -2.74 21.31
C GLY A 227 1.06 -2.72 21.21
N GLU A 228 1.74 -3.74 21.74
CA GLU A 228 3.19 -3.89 21.64
C GLU A 228 3.65 -4.70 20.42
N LYS A 229 2.71 -5.30 19.67
CA LYS A 229 3.03 -6.17 18.53
C LYS A 229 3.05 -5.38 17.23
N LEU A 230 4.05 -5.63 16.40
CA LEU A 230 4.07 -5.21 15.01
C LEU A 230 3.49 -6.34 14.15
N LEU A 231 2.43 -6.04 13.40
CA LEU A 231 1.91 -6.92 12.36
C LEU A 231 2.45 -6.43 11.02
N THR A 232 3.08 -7.31 10.25
CA THR A 232 3.71 -6.98 8.97
C THR A 232 2.84 -7.40 7.80
N ASN A 233 3.05 -6.78 6.63
CA ASN A 233 2.31 -7.08 5.40
C ASN A 233 0.77 -7.08 5.59
N VAL A 234 0.25 -6.11 6.35
CA VAL A 234 -1.18 -5.96 6.58
C VAL A 234 -1.82 -5.34 5.35
N LEU A 235 -2.85 -6.01 4.80
CA LEU A 235 -3.59 -5.50 3.66
C LEU A 235 -4.35 -4.23 4.05
N THR A 236 -4.23 -3.20 3.22
CA THR A 236 -5.03 -1.98 3.28
C THR A 236 -5.35 -1.53 1.85
N PHE A 237 -6.05 -0.41 1.71
CA PHE A 237 -6.38 0.18 0.41
C PHE A 237 -5.89 1.60 0.33
N HIS A 238 -5.46 2.01 -0.86
CA HIS A 238 -4.88 3.31 -1.12
C HIS A 238 -5.44 3.86 -2.43
N VAL A 239 -5.83 5.13 -2.48
CA VAL A 239 -6.43 5.71 -3.70
C VAL A 239 -5.39 5.74 -4.83
N TYR A 240 -5.81 5.38 -6.06
CA TYR A 240 -4.95 5.47 -7.26
C TYR A 240 -4.67 6.92 -7.66
N ASN A 241 -5.73 7.73 -7.71
CA ASN A 241 -5.70 9.10 -8.22
C ASN A 241 -6.26 10.06 -7.17
N LYS A 242 -5.41 10.40 -6.19
CA LYS A 242 -5.76 11.33 -5.11
C LYS A 242 -6.18 12.69 -5.67
N LYS A 243 -7.24 13.26 -5.09
CA LYS A 243 -7.78 14.59 -5.39
C LYS A 243 -7.57 15.50 -4.19
N GLU A 244 -7.88 16.78 -4.38
CA GLU A 244 -8.00 17.71 -3.25
C GLU A 244 -9.03 17.18 -2.25
N GLU A 245 -8.74 17.43 -0.97
CA GLU A 245 -9.55 16.90 0.11
C GLU A 245 -10.96 17.52 0.07
N LEU A 246 -11.97 16.65 0.04
CA LEU A 246 -13.37 17.04 -0.05
C LEU A 246 -14.13 16.50 1.17
N ALA A 247 -15.04 17.31 1.71
CA ALA A 247 -15.94 16.86 2.78
C ALA A 247 -16.67 15.57 2.38
N PRO A 248 -16.69 14.52 3.23
CA PRO A 248 -17.52 13.35 2.97
C PRO A 248 -19.02 13.65 3.09
N PRO A 249 -19.91 12.86 2.48
CA PRO A 249 -21.33 12.95 2.78
C PRO A 249 -21.62 12.51 4.22
N VAL A 250 -22.66 13.09 4.84
CA VAL A 250 -23.02 12.85 6.26
C VAL A 250 -23.14 11.36 6.58
N HIS A 251 -23.84 10.58 5.75
CA HIS A 251 -24.03 9.15 5.99
C HIS A 251 -22.70 8.37 6.04
N TYR A 252 -21.72 8.76 5.24
CA TYR A 252 -20.39 8.14 5.21
C TYR A 252 -19.55 8.56 6.44
N ALA A 253 -19.66 9.82 6.86
CA ALA A 253 -19.03 10.30 8.09
C ALA A 253 -19.58 9.57 9.33
N VAL A 254 -20.90 9.34 9.39
CA VAL A 254 -21.54 8.54 10.46
C VAL A 254 -20.95 7.13 10.53
N GLU A 255 -20.73 6.47 9.39
CA GLU A 255 -20.10 5.14 9.36
C GLU A 255 -18.69 5.18 9.98
N ILE A 256 -17.86 6.16 9.61
CA ILE A 256 -16.51 6.31 10.17
C ILE A 256 -16.55 6.54 11.68
N LEU A 257 -17.35 7.49 12.15
CA LEU A 257 -17.45 7.82 13.58
C LEU A 257 -18.02 6.66 14.39
N ARG A 258 -19.06 5.99 13.90
CA ARG A 258 -19.62 4.81 14.57
C ARG A 258 -18.61 3.65 14.62
N GLY A 259 -17.86 3.44 13.55
CA GLY A 259 -16.82 2.43 13.46
C GLY A 259 -15.65 2.66 14.40
N SER A 260 -15.33 3.93 14.70
CA SER A 260 -14.19 4.31 15.54
C SER A 260 -14.54 4.51 17.02
N LYS A 261 -15.76 4.93 17.36
CA LYS A 261 -16.17 5.29 18.72
C LYS A 261 -15.98 4.15 19.72
N GLY A 262 -15.16 4.39 20.74
CA GLY A 262 -14.85 3.41 21.79
C GLY A 262 -14.00 2.23 21.32
N ARG A 263 -13.49 2.27 20.09
CA ARG A 263 -12.64 1.22 19.49
C ARG A 263 -11.26 1.72 19.12
N LEU A 264 -11.13 3.00 18.76
CA LEU A 264 -9.87 3.72 18.64
C LEU A 264 -9.60 4.55 19.92
N SER A 265 -8.43 5.19 19.99
CA SER A 265 -8.14 6.12 21.09
C SER A 265 -9.14 7.28 21.13
N THR A 266 -9.31 7.86 22.32
CA THR A 266 -10.20 9.02 22.51
C THR A 266 -9.69 10.21 21.71
N GLU A 267 -8.38 10.40 21.72
CA GLU A 267 -7.65 11.46 21.03
C GLU A 267 -7.82 11.36 19.51
N TYR A 268 -7.70 10.15 18.95
CA TYR A 268 -7.88 9.96 17.51
C TYR A 268 -9.34 10.09 17.08
N TYR A 269 -10.30 9.59 17.89
CA TYR A 269 -11.72 9.82 17.64
C TYR A 269 -12.05 11.33 17.60
N GLN A 270 -11.53 12.12 18.55
CA GLN A 270 -11.70 13.57 18.56
C GLN A 270 -11.01 14.27 17.37
N LYS A 271 -9.87 13.73 16.90
CA LYS A 271 -9.21 14.19 15.68
C LYS A 271 -10.14 14.01 14.46
N LEU A 272 -10.77 12.83 14.31
CA LEU A 272 -11.74 12.57 13.23
C LEU A 272 -12.92 13.55 13.26
N GLU A 273 -13.49 13.80 14.44
CA GLU A 273 -14.56 14.81 14.60
C GLU A 273 -14.11 16.22 14.20
N SER A 274 -12.88 16.60 14.60
CA SER A 274 -12.31 17.91 14.30
C SER A 274 -12.03 18.08 12.81
N GLU A 275 -11.58 17.03 12.13
CA GLU A 275 -11.35 17.03 10.68
C GLU A 275 -12.65 17.21 9.91
N LEU A 276 -13.72 16.50 10.30
CA LEU A 276 -15.06 16.68 9.71
C LEU A 276 -15.57 18.12 9.89
N TYR A 277 -15.38 18.69 11.08
CA TYR A 277 -15.75 20.09 11.36
C TYR A 277 -14.94 21.07 10.49
N ARG A 278 -13.62 20.86 10.37
CA ARG A 278 -12.75 21.66 9.50
C ARG A 278 -13.20 21.63 8.04
N LEU A 279 -13.72 20.49 7.58
CA LEU A 279 -14.27 20.30 6.23
C LEU A 279 -15.71 20.81 6.07
N GLY A 280 -16.31 21.39 7.12
CA GLY A 280 -17.63 22.02 7.06
C GLY A 280 -18.81 21.10 7.38
N LEU A 281 -18.59 19.88 7.88
CA LEU A 281 -19.66 19.05 8.44
C LEU A 281 -19.98 19.52 9.87
N LEU A 282 -21.16 20.12 10.05
CA LEU A 282 -21.62 20.64 11.34
C LEU A 282 -21.77 19.53 12.39
N LYS A 283 -21.59 19.89 13.67
CA LYS A 283 -21.56 19.03 14.89
C LYS A 283 -22.74 18.06 15.13
N THR A 284 -23.74 18.00 14.25
CA THR A 284 -24.95 17.18 14.44
C THR A 284 -24.83 15.81 13.74
N ILE A 285 -23.69 15.14 13.94
CA ILE A 285 -23.44 13.76 13.49
C ILE A 285 -23.31 12.87 14.72
#